data_AF-A0A383B019-F1
#
_entry.id   AF-A0A383B019-F1
#
_cell.length_a   1.000
_cell.length_b   1.000
_cell.length_c   1.000
_cell.angle_alpha   90.00
_cell.angle_beta   90.00
_cell.angle_gamma   90.00
#
_symmetry.space_group_name_H-M   'P 1'
#
loop_
_entity.id
_entity.type
_entity.pdbx_description
1 polymer ?
#
loop_
_entity_poly.entity_id
_entity_poly.type
_entity_poly.pdbx_seq_one_letter_code
_entity_poly.pdbx_strand_id
1 'polypeptide(L)'
;AVYVYPASPYEIYEDKLYSNSDTVDLDYVFKPSESKMPAYFQRVLEFSLASVFAVAITDNSSKAEEFRRMFDYNLRRARFTDSQARPAKAIVDAPFIEARQ
;
A
#
# COMPACT_ATOMS: atom_id res chain seq x y z
N ALA A 1 -7.26 17.45 -4.22
CA ALA A 1 -7.10 16.19 -3.45
C ALA A 1 -6.93 16.59 -2.00
N VAL A 2 -7.85 16.18 -1.12
CA VAL A 2 -7.77 16.46 0.32
C VAL A 2 -6.78 15.46 0.91
N TYR A 3 -5.68 15.94 1.46
CA TYR A 3 -4.73 15.12 2.21
C TYR A 3 -5.14 15.18 3.68
N VAL A 4 -5.35 14.04 4.33
CA VAL A 4 -5.69 13.99 5.76
C VAL A 4 -4.50 13.41 6.52
N TYR A 5 -3.44 14.19 6.54
CA TYR A 5 -2.50 14.16 7.67
C TYR A 5 -3.13 15.05 8.75
N PRO A 6 -3.09 14.69 10.04
CA PRO A 6 -3.58 15.60 11.07
C PRO A 6 -2.81 16.91 10.92
N ALA A 7 -3.53 17.95 10.50
CA ALA A 7 -2.96 19.28 10.23
C ALA A 7 -2.51 19.99 11.52
N SER A 8 -2.74 19.34 12.67
CA SER A 8 -2.54 19.84 14.01
C SER A 8 -1.62 18.90 14.79
N PRO A 9 -0.81 19.41 15.73
CA PRO A 9 -0.03 18.59 16.64
C PRO A 9 -0.92 17.56 17.36
N TYR A 10 -0.47 16.32 17.37
CA TYR A 10 -1.14 15.22 18.06
C TYR A 10 -0.10 14.31 18.73
N GLU A 11 -0.53 13.63 19.78
CA GLU A 11 0.24 12.61 20.48
C GLU A 11 -0.61 11.36 20.63
N ILE A 12 -0.03 10.19 20.35
CA ILE A 12 -0.68 8.90 20.59
C ILE A 12 -0.12 8.36 21.90
N TYR A 13 -0.98 8.13 22.87
CA TYR A 13 -0.61 7.54 24.16
C TYR A 13 -1.57 6.39 24.48
N GLU A 14 -0.99 5.19 24.61
CA GLU A 14 -1.73 3.92 24.72
C GLU A 14 -2.75 3.74 23.59
N ASP A 15 -4.04 3.72 23.92
CA ASP A 15 -5.17 3.55 23.01
C ASP A 15 -5.85 4.89 22.65
N LYS A 16 -5.24 6.02 23.01
CA LYS A 16 -5.85 7.36 22.85
C LYS A 16 -5.03 8.28 21.97
N LEU A 17 -5.74 9.16 21.29
CA LEU A 17 -5.22 10.26 20.51
C LEU A 17 -5.46 11.56 21.26
N TYR A 18 -4.37 12.24 21.63
CA TYR A 18 -4.38 13.55 22.25
C TYR A 18 -4.11 14.61 21.18
N SER A 19 -4.95 15.64 21.12
CA SER A 19 -4.74 16.81 20.26
C SER A 19 -5.35 18.04 20.92
N ASN A 20 -4.81 19.22 20.60
CA ASN A 20 -5.37 20.51 21.03
C ASN A 20 -6.56 20.96 20.16
N SER A 21 -7.00 20.13 19.23
CA SER A 21 -8.11 20.40 18.31
C SER A 21 -9.36 19.61 18.71
N ASP A 22 -10.53 20.25 18.66
CA ASP A 22 -11.82 19.62 18.99
C ASP A 22 -12.22 18.52 17.99
N THR A 23 -11.74 18.60 16.76
CA THR A 23 -11.96 17.62 15.68
C THR A 23 -10.65 17.26 15.02
N VAL A 24 -10.40 15.97 14.81
CA VAL A 24 -9.20 15.46 14.13
C VAL A 24 -9.62 14.60 12.95
N ASP A 25 -9.12 14.95 11.77
CA ASP A 25 -9.28 14.15 10.55
C ASP A 25 -8.15 13.11 10.47
N LEU A 26 -8.49 11.86 10.14
CA LEU A 26 -7.57 10.72 10.10
C LEU A 26 -7.66 9.96 8.78
N ASP A 27 -6.50 9.66 8.19
CA ASP A 27 -6.38 8.70 7.08
C ASP A 27 -6.27 7.27 7.64
N TYR A 28 -7.33 6.47 7.48
CA TYR A 28 -7.37 5.07 7.93
C TYR A 28 -7.22 4.08 6.77
N VAL A 29 -6.23 3.18 6.91
CA VAL A 29 -6.06 2.04 6.00
C VAL A 29 -6.93 0.89 6.49
N PHE A 30 -8.09 0.70 5.85
CA PHE A 30 -8.99 -0.41 6.15
C PHE A 30 -8.70 -1.62 5.26
N LYS A 31 -9.16 -2.81 5.69
CA LYS A 31 -9.11 -4.05 4.90
C LYS A 31 -10.42 -4.23 4.11
N PRO A 32 -10.47 -3.96 2.79
CA PRO A 32 -11.67 -4.19 2.00
C PRO A 32 -11.96 -5.68 1.81
N SER A 33 -13.22 -6.01 1.53
CA SER A 33 -13.59 -7.33 0.99
C SER A 33 -12.93 -7.56 -0.37
N GLU A 34 -12.61 -8.81 -0.70
CA GLU A 34 -11.93 -9.16 -1.96
C GLU A 34 -12.66 -8.63 -3.20
N SER A 35 -14.00 -8.64 -3.20
CA SER A 35 -14.82 -8.11 -4.29
C SER A 35 -14.66 -6.60 -4.55
N LYS A 36 -14.11 -5.85 -3.57
CA LYS A 36 -13.83 -4.41 -3.68
C LYS A 36 -12.38 -4.14 -4.07
N MET A 37 -11.53 -5.16 -4.09
CA MET A 37 -10.14 -5.00 -4.52
C MET A 37 -10.08 -4.82 -6.03
N PRO A 38 -9.16 -3.99 -6.56
CA PRO A 38 -8.98 -3.86 -8.00
C PRO A 38 -8.57 -5.19 -8.64
N ALA A 39 -9.09 -5.48 -9.84
CA ALA A 39 -8.84 -6.74 -10.55
C ALA A 39 -7.34 -7.01 -10.79
N TYR A 40 -6.54 -5.96 -11.03
CA TYR A 40 -5.09 -6.09 -11.19
C TYR A 40 -4.39 -6.52 -9.89
N PHE A 41 -4.92 -6.13 -8.72
CA PHE A 41 -4.38 -6.52 -7.43
C PHE A 41 -4.77 -7.95 -7.06
N GLN A 42 -6.03 -8.34 -7.33
CA GLN A 42 -6.50 -9.72 -7.14
C GLN A 42 -5.59 -10.71 -7.88
N ARG A 43 -5.25 -10.43 -9.14
CA ARG A 43 -4.37 -11.30 -9.93
C ARG A 43 -2.96 -11.45 -9.34
N VAL A 44 -2.42 -10.37 -8.77
CA VAL A 44 -1.12 -10.41 -8.08
C VAL A 44 -1.21 -11.26 -6.82
N LEU A 45 -2.28 -11.10 -6.04
CA LEU A 45 -2.52 -11.89 -4.84
C LEU A 45 -2.67 -13.39 -5.16
N GLU A 46 -3.43 -13.73 -6.20
CA GLU A 46 -3.61 -15.10 -6.69
C GLU A 46 -2.26 -15.77 -7.00
N PHE A 47 -1.40 -15.13 -7.81
CA PHE A 47 -0.10 -15.71 -8.14
C PHE A 47 0.87 -15.75 -6.97
N SER A 48 0.78 -14.78 -6.05
CA SER A 48 1.57 -14.81 -4.81
C SER A 48 1.22 -16.04 -3.98
N LEU A 49 -0.07 -16.26 -3.72
CA LEU A 49 -0.56 -17.41 -2.96
C LEU A 49 -0.27 -18.73 -3.69
N ALA A 50 -0.48 -18.78 -5.01
CA ALA A 50 -0.15 -19.95 -5.82
C ALA A 50 1.34 -20.31 -5.74
N SER A 51 2.25 -19.32 -5.72
CA SER A 51 3.69 -19.58 -5.60
C SER A 51 4.08 -20.17 -4.24
N VAL A 52 3.37 -19.79 -3.17
CA VAL A 52 3.61 -20.31 -1.82
C VAL A 52 3.04 -21.72 -1.67
N PHE A 53 1.85 -21.97 -2.23
CA PHE A 53 1.16 -23.25 -2.06
C PHE A 53 1.57 -24.32 -3.08
N ALA A 54 2.17 -23.96 -4.21
CA ALA A 54 2.50 -24.90 -5.27
C ALA A 54 3.38 -26.06 -4.79
N VAL A 55 4.42 -25.80 -3.99
CA VAL A 55 5.29 -26.87 -3.46
C VAL A 55 4.50 -27.76 -2.50
N ALA A 56 3.76 -27.16 -1.55
CA ALA A 56 3.02 -27.90 -0.54
C ALA A 56 1.89 -28.79 -1.12
N ILE A 57 1.25 -28.37 -2.21
CA ILE A 57 0.10 -29.07 -2.80
C ILE A 57 0.53 -30.02 -3.94
N THR A 58 1.51 -29.63 -4.74
CA THR A 58 1.83 -30.34 -6.00
C THR A 58 3.20 -30.99 -6.02
N ASP A 59 4.01 -30.79 -4.96
CA ASP A 59 5.38 -31.28 -4.83
C ASP A 59 6.28 -30.95 -6.03
N ASN A 60 5.95 -29.86 -6.75
CA ASN A 60 6.62 -29.45 -7.97
C ASN A 60 7.22 -28.04 -7.79
N SER A 61 8.54 -28.00 -7.58
CA SER A 61 9.31 -26.76 -7.42
C SER A 61 9.33 -25.91 -8.69
N SER A 62 9.42 -26.53 -9.88
CA SER A 62 9.42 -25.80 -11.15
C SER A 62 8.11 -25.02 -11.37
N LYS A 63 6.98 -25.58 -10.94
CA LYS A 63 5.67 -24.91 -11.01
C LYS A 63 5.58 -23.74 -10.02
N ALA A 64 6.18 -23.87 -8.84
CA ALA A 64 6.27 -22.78 -7.87
C ALA A 64 7.09 -21.61 -8.42
N GLU A 65 8.22 -21.89 -9.08
CA GLU A 65 9.03 -20.88 -9.75
C GLU A 65 8.29 -20.20 -10.90
N GLU A 66 7.50 -20.95 -11.67
CA GLU A 66 6.67 -20.38 -12.73
C GLU A 66 5.64 -19.38 -12.17
N PHE A 67 4.92 -19.74 -11.11
CA PHE A 67 4.00 -18.81 -10.45
C PHE A 67 4.71 -17.60 -9.85
N ARG A 68 5.94 -17.78 -9.32
CA ARG A 68 6.77 -16.65 -8.87
C ARG A 68 7.08 -15.68 -10.01
N ARG A 69 7.46 -16.19 -11.20
CA ARG A 69 7.68 -15.36 -12.40
C ARG A 69 6.41 -14.63 -12.84
N MET A 70 5.26 -15.33 -12.83
CA MET A 70 3.97 -14.71 -13.16
C MET A 70 3.59 -13.63 -12.14
N PHE A 71 3.85 -13.86 -10.85
CA PHE A 71 3.66 -12.87 -9.80
C PHE A 71 4.49 -11.61 -10.07
N ASP A 72 5.80 -11.73 -10.33
CA ASP A 72 6.67 -10.58 -10.55
C ASP A 72 6.25 -9.77 -11.80
N TYR A 73 5.84 -10.45 -12.86
CA TYR A 73 5.33 -9.81 -14.07
C TYR A 73 4.04 -9.02 -13.79
N ASN A 74 3.06 -9.64 -13.12
CA ASN A 74 1.79 -8.99 -12.80
C ASN A 74 1.98 -7.87 -11.78
N LEU A 75 2.91 -7.99 -10.84
CA LEU A 75 3.21 -6.96 -9.84
C LEU A 75 3.73 -5.68 -10.50
N ARG A 76 4.65 -5.81 -11.48
CA ARG A 76 5.15 -4.65 -12.24
C ARG A 76 4.02 -3.93 -12.97
N ARG A 77 3.15 -4.70 -13.63
CA ARG A 77 1.99 -4.16 -14.35
C ARG A 77 1.00 -3.49 -13.41
N ALA A 78 0.67 -4.14 -12.29
CA ALA A 78 -0.22 -3.60 -11.26
C ALA A 78 0.31 -2.28 -10.70
N ARG A 79 1.61 -2.21 -10.38
CA ARG A 79 2.26 -0.97 -9.93
C ARG A 79 2.18 0.15 -10.98
N PHE A 80 2.42 -0.17 -12.25
CA PHE A 80 2.31 0.79 -13.34
C PHE A 80 0.88 1.31 -13.53
N THR A 81 -0.13 0.44 -13.39
CA THR A 81 -1.54 0.85 -13.42
C THR A 81 -1.90 1.68 -12.19
N ASP A 82 -1.45 1.32 -11.00
CA ASP A 82 -1.71 2.06 -9.76
C ASP A 82 -1.05 3.45 -9.77
N SER A 83 0.18 3.55 -10.31
CA SER A 83 0.88 4.84 -10.43
C SER A 83 0.21 5.81 -11.41
N GLN A 84 -0.57 5.30 -12.38
CA GLN A 84 -1.36 6.17 -13.25
C GLN A 84 -2.57 6.77 -12.54
N ALA A 85 -3.09 6.10 -11.51
CA ALA A 85 -4.23 6.60 -10.74
C ALA A 85 -3.85 7.72 -9.75
N ARG A 86 -2.56 7.85 -9.39
CA ARG A 86 -2.06 8.89 -8.48
C ARG A 86 -0.85 9.61 -9.07
N PRO A 87 -0.98 10.89 -9.50
CA PRO A 87 0.18 11.66 -9.93
C PRO A 87 1.18 11.82 -8.78
N ALA A 88 2.48 11.78 -9.09
CA ALA A 88 3.52 12.02 -8.11
C ALA A 88 3.34 13.41 -7.48
N LYS A 89 3.24 13.47 -6.15
CA LYS A 89 3.16 14.73 -5.41
C LYS A 89 4.53 15.41 -5.49
N ALA A 90 4.56 16.68 -5.91
CA ALA A 90 5.77 17.49 -5.79
C ALA A 90 6.17 17.58 -4.31
N ILE A 91 7.47 17.57 -4.02
CA ILE A 91 7.97 17.85 -2.67
C ILE A 91 7.67 19.33 -2.40
N VAL A 92 6.71 19.61 -1.52
CA VAL A 92 6.24 20.98 -1.22
C VAL A 92 7.06 21.60 -0.08
N ASP A 93 7.70 20.78 0.75
CA ASP A 93 8.41 21.23 1.95
C ASP A 93 9.78 20.52 2.05
N ALA A 94 10.81 21.29 2.37
CA ALA A 94 12.18 20.86 2.59
C ALA A 94 12.70 21.46 3.91
N PRO A 95 12.22 20.97 5.07
CA PRO A 95 12.47 21.60 6.37
C PRO A 95 13.96 21.68 6.73
N PHE A 96 14.78 20.78 6.18
CA PHE A 96 16.24 20.76 6.39
C PHE A 96 17.04 21.74 5.53
N ILE A 97 16.42 22.31 4.48
CA ILE A 97 17.03 23.34 3.64
C ILE A 97 16.65 24.73 4.16
N GLU A 98 15.40 24.91 4.59
CA GLU A 98 14.90 26.18 5.14
C GLU A 98 15.58 26.56 6.46
N ALA A 99 15.86 25.59 7.34
CA ALA A 99 16.54 25.85 8.63
C ALA A 99 18.02 26.27 8.51
N ARG A 100 18.60 26.28 7.29
CA ARG A 100 20.01 26.62 7.05
C ARG A 100 20.22 28.07 6.58
N GLN A 101 19.17 28.77 6.12
CA GLN A 101 19.26 30.14 5.63
C GLN A 101 19.18 31.18 6.74
#